data_AF-A0A916I6W4-F1
#
_entry.id   AF-A0A916I6W4-F1
#
_cell.length_a   1.000
_cell.length_b   1.000
_cell.length_c   1.000
_cell.angle_alpha   90.00
_cell.angle_beta   90.00
_cell.angle_gamma   90.00
#
_symmetry.space_group_name_H-M   'P 1'
#
loop_
_entity.id
_entity.type
_entity.pdbx_description
1 polymer ?
#
loop_
_entity_poly.entity_id
_entity_poly.type
_entity_poly.pdbx_seq_one_letter_code
_entity_poly.pdbx_strand_id
1 'polypeptide(L)'
;MSDRTSAAWPHLPPARRRGTGALAAFALLLGVAVSAAAAPKSSGQIGAIVPDSWPDKARGEEIRNGMLLALKTWPGQSPPALVIKDSACDPKKAAAAAQELIDAKVDLIVGAWCVLGTVPRQAREAGIPFVSANAERYASPPEGSLQLGSIPINLANTIAARLRSQVGLRVTATSACWIDFDARVPDGFEAALCPTLRVDGARWDEIAPAYSAAYRKPFSISAARGYAAMQAALVAFKQARSGTRPVSTRSEDKDIDTLLGRVRLRDERATPDDSMLLVFAPKLPRLAAREARAFDEMMKSKGCGCPQGVNCPPSATWSAMPFAVQCSGAPVVLRKMGVP
;
A
#
# COMPACT_ATOMS: atom_id res chain seq x y z
N MET A 1 -8.86 -48.06 3.82
CA MET A 1 -8.11 -49.32 3.58
C MET A 1 -7.42 -49.10 2.25
N SER A 2 -6.16 -48.64 2.29
CA SER A 2 -4.95 -49.48 2.12
C SER A 2 -4.82 -49.98 0.68
N ASP A 3 -3.69 -49.98 0.02
CA ASP A 3 -2.34 -49.50 0.30
C ASP A 3 -1.57 -49.58 -1.03
N ARG A 4 -0.36 -49.06 -1.01
CA ARG A 4 0.72 -49.12 -2.01
C ARG A 4 0.81 -50.42 -2.82
N THR A 5 1.36 -50.34 -4.04
CA THR A 5 2.75 -50.81 -4.34
C THR A 5 3.15 -50.64 -5.82
N SER A 6 4.40 -50.24 -6.01
CA SER A 6 5.12 -50.02 -7.27
C SER A 6 5.57 -51.34 -7.92
N ALA A 7 5.73 -51.36 -9.25
CA ALA A 7 6.54 -52.36 -9.94
C ALA A 7 7.29 -51.76 -11.15
N ALA A 8 8.56 -52.15 -11.23
CA ALA A 8 9.60 -51.70 -12.15
C ALA A 8 9.49 -52.33 -13.55
N TRP A 9 10.18 -51.73 -14.53
CA TRP A 9 10.45 -52.33 -15.84
C TRP A 9 11.97 -52.33 -16.15
N PRO A 10 12.46 -53.29 -16.96
CA PRO A 10 13.85 -53.72 -16.95
C PRO A 10 14.70 -53.17 -18.12
N HIS A 11 16.02 -53.24 -17.91
CA HIS A 11 17.08 -53.01 -18.90
C HIS A 11 17.30 -54.21 -19.83
N LEU A 12 17.59 -53.97 -21.13
CA LEU A 12 18.39 -54.84 -22.02
C LEU A 12 19.08 -53.99 -23.13
N PRO A 13 20.18 -54.48 -23.77
CA PRO A 13 21.35 -53.67 -24.12
C PRO A 13 21.74 -53.79 -25.63
N PRO A 14 23.00 -53.71 -26.11
CA PRO A 14 23.40 -52.80 -27.20
C PRO A 14 23.78 -53.51 -28.52
N ALA A 15 23.85 -52.78 -29.65
CA ALA A 15 24.54 -53.28 -30.84
C ALA A 15 25.12 -52.18 -31.77
N ARG A 16 26.46 -52.23 -31.84
CA ARG A 16 27.40 -51.76 -32.88
C ARG A 16 26.85 -51.42 -34.27
N ARG A 17 27.47 -50.42 -34.91
CA ARG A 17 28.35 -50.64 -36.09
C ARG A 17 29.27 -49.44 -36.38
N ARG A 18 30.51 -49.81 -36.71
CA ARG A 18 31.61 -48.96 -37.17
C ARG A 18 31.36 -48.48 -38.60
N GLY A 19 31.77 -47.25 -38.90
CA GLY A 19 31.95 -46.73 -40.25
C GLY A 19 33.00 -45.63 -40.22
N THR A 20 34.25 -46.02 -40.46
CA THR A 20 35.38 -45.13 -40.75
C THR A 20 35.27 -44.62 -42.20
N GLY A 21 35.38 -43.31 -42.39
CA GLY A 21 35.50 -42.69 -43.71
C GLY A 21 35.99 -41.26 -43.54
N ALA A 22 37.29 -41.07 -43.73
CA ALA A 22 37.96 -39.77 -43.73
C ALA A 22 37.57 -38.96 -44.99
N LEU A 23 37.52 -37.63 -44.88
CA LEU A 23 38.23 -36.69 -45.77
C LEU A 23 37.93 -35.24 -45.36
N ALA A 24 38.99 -34.47 -45.33
CA ALA A 24 39.06 -33.08 -44.90
C ALA A 24 38.39 -32.12 -45.89
N ALA A 25 37.81 -31.04 -45.38
CA ALA A 25 37.75 -29.76 -46.08
C ALA A 25 37.70 -28.61 -45.05
N PHE A 26 38.78 -27.84 -45.04
CA PHE A 26 38.90 -26.53 -44.40
C PHE A 26 37.83 -25.59 -44.96
N ALA A 27 37.00 -25.03 -44.08
CA ALA A 27 36.30 -23.77 -44.34
C ALA A 27 36.29 -22.95 -43.05
N LEU A 28 37.32 -22.12 -42.89
CA LEU A 28 37.27 -20.96 -41.99
C LEU A 28 36.18 -20.03 -42.54
N LEU A 29 34.95 -20.19 -42.07
CA LEU A 29 33.98 -19.11 -42.06
C LEU A 29 34.15 -18.38 -40.73
N LEU A 30 34.88 -17.25 -40.77
CA LEU A 30 34.74 -16.21 -39.77
C LEU A 30 33.29 -15.74 -39.80
N GLY A 31 32.44 -16.43 -39.05
CA GLY A 31 31.12 -15.93 -38.69
C GLY A 31 31.32 -14.74 -37.76
N VAL A 32 31.27 -13.55 -38.32
CA VAL A 32 31.01 -12.33 -37.53
C VAL A 32 29.61 -12.53 -36.94
N ALA A 33 29.56 -13.09 -35.74
CA ALA A 33 28.38 -13.06 -34.90
C ALA A 33 28.16 -11.59 -34.55
N VAL A 34 27.40 -10.89 -35.40
CA VAL A 34 26.75 -9.64 -35.03
C VAL A 34 25.81 -10.01 -33.89
N SER A 35 26.32 -9.91 -32.67
CA SER A 35 25.50 -9.84 -31.48
C SER A 35 24.66 -8.60 -31.69
N ALA A 36 23.41 -8.80 -32.13
CA ALA A 36 22.41 -7.76 -32.06
C ALA A 36 22.33 -7.37 -30.58
N ALA A 37 23.03 -6.29 -30.23
CA ALA A 37 22.88 -5.65 -28.95
C ALA A 37 21.39 -5.34 -28.85
N ALA A 38 20.67 -6.12 -28.05
CA ALA A 38 19.28 -5.88 -27.77
C ALA A 38 19.20 -4.43 -27.28
N ALA A 39 18.61 -3.56 -28.09
CA ALA A 39 18.38 -2.18 -27.70
C ALA A 39 17.72 -2.21 -26.31
N PRO A 40 18.21 -1.43 -25.33
CA PRO A 40 17.63 -1.43 -24.00
C PRO A 40 16.13 -1.20 -24.17
N LYS A 41 15.32 -2.20 -23.78
CA LYS A 41 13.86 -2.07 -23.78
C LYS A 41 13.56 -0.78 -23.04
N SER A 42 12.84 0.14 -23.67
CA SER A 42 12.52 1.43 -23.07
C SER A 42 12.07 1.21 -21.63
N SER A 43 12.70 1.92 -20.69
CA SER A 43 12.14 2.07 -19.36
C SER A 43 10.75 2.65 -19.58
N GLY A 44 9.71 1.90 -19.19
CA GLY A 44 8.33 2.32 -19.41
C GLY A 44 8.01 3.57 -18.58
N GLN A 45 6.77 4.00 -18.61
CA GLN A 45 6.33 5.22 -17.93
C GLN A 45 5.30 4.91 -16.85
N ILE A 46 5.51 5.49 -15.67
CA ILE A 46 4.51 5.56 -14.61
C ILE A 46 3.96 6.99 -14.57
N GLY A 47 2.65 7.11 -14.68
CA GLY A 47 1.91 8.35 -14.46
C GLY A 47 1.54 8.52 -12.99
N ALA A 48 1.71 9.72 -12.44
CA ALA A 48 1.42 10.06 -11.06
C ALA A 48 0.48 11.26 -10.95
N ILE A 49 -0.63 11.13 -10.22
CA ILE A 49 -1.63 12.21 -10.04
C ILE A 49 -1.56 12.80 -8.63
N VAL A 50 -0.60 13.69 -8.35
CA VAL A 50 -0.25 14.18 -6.99
C VAL A 50 -1.04 15.44 -6.64
N PRO A 51 -1.40 15.70 -5.36
CA PRO A 51 -1.91 17.00 -4.93
C PRO A 51 -0.76 18.00 -4.74
N ASP A 52 -0.23 18.53 -5.85
CA ASP A 52 0.97 19.36 -5.85
C ASP A 52 0.68 20.80 -5.35
N SER A 53 -0.41 21.40 -5.84
CA SER A 53 -0.72 22.81 -5.53
C SER A 53 -1.61 23.04 -4.30
N TRP A 54 -2.34 22.02 -3.81
CA TRP A 54 -3.29 22.11 -2.70
C TRP A 54 -3.43 20.74 -2.00
N PRO A 55 -3.60 20.62 -0.67
CA PRO A 55 -3.89 21.68 0.32
C PRO A 55 -2.71 22.56 0.69
N ASP A 56 -1.49 22.05 0.53
CA ASP A 56 -0.27 22.82 0.70
C ASP A 56 0.84 22.24 -0.17
N LYS A 57 1.71 23.12 -0.68
CA LYS A 57 2.77 22.75 -1.63
C LYS A 57 3.85 21.86 -1.00
N ALA A 58 4.13 22.03 0.29
CA ALA A 58 5.16 21.28 0.99
C ALA A 58 4.80 19.79 1.04
N ARG A 59 3.55 19.47 1.35
CA ARG A 59 3.01 18.11 1.36
C ARG A 59 3.08 17.46 -0.02
N GLY A 60 2.68 18.18 -1.06
CA GLY A 60 2.80 17.69 -2.45
C GLY A 60 4.25 17.35 -2.80
N GLU A 61 5.18 18.23 -2.44
CA GLU A 61 6.62 18.03 -2.66
C GLU A 61 7.16 16.80 -1.90
N GLU A 62 6.79 16.64 -0.64
CA GLU A 62 7.16 15.48 0.18
C GLU A 62 6.70 14.17 -0.45
N ILE A 63 5.45 14.11 -0.93
CA ILE A 63 4.91 12.94 -1.65
C ILE A 63 5.79 12.64 -2.88
N ARG A 64 6.08 13.64 -3.72
CA ARG A 64 6.93 13.43 -4.90
C ARG A 64 8.33 12.97 -4.55
N ASN A 65 8.95 13.57 -3.55
CA ASN A 65 10.28 13.20 -3.09
C ASN A 65 10.30 11.75 -2.58
N GLY A 66 9.26 11.31 -1.87
CA GLY A 66 9.08 9.92 -1.51
C GLY A 66 9.02 8.98 -2.72
N MET A 67 8.24 9.34 -3.74
CA MET A 67 8.14 8.55 -4.98
C MET A 67 9.47 8.47 -5.73
N LEU A 68 10.19 9.59 -5.84
CA LEU A 68 11.49 9.66 -6.49
C LEU A 68 12.55 8.83 -5.74
N LEU A 69 12.52 8.83 -4.41
CA LEU A 69 13.39 7.97 -3.61
C LEU A 69 13.10 6.49 -3.84
N ALA A 70 11.82 6.09 -3.94
CA ALA A 70 11.44 4.72 -4.25
C ALA A 70 11.95 4.28 -5.64
N LEU A 71 11.87 5.16 -6.65
CA LEU A 71 12.46 4.91 -7.97
C LEU A 71 13.98 4.76 -7.91
N LYS A 72 14.66 5.60 -7.13
CA LYS A 72 16.13 5.55 -6.97
C LYS A 72 16.61 4.31 -6.23
N THR A 73 15.81 3.83 -5.27
CA THR A 73 16.12 2.65 -4.44
C THR A 73 15.54 1.36 -5.03
N TRP A 74 14.95 1.43 -6.22
CA TRP A 74 14.39 0.27 -6.90
C TRP A 74 15.51 -0.70 -7.33
N PRO A 75 15.43 -2.00 -6.95
CA PRO A 75 16.48 -2.97 -7.29
C PRO A 75 16.47 -3.42 -8.76
N GLY A 76 15.54 -2.94 -9.59
CA GLY A 76 15.48 -3.29 -11.01
C GLY A 76 16.53 -2.55 -11.86
N GLN A 77 16.92 -3.15 -12.99
CA GLN A 77 18.01 -2.65 -13.84
C GLN A 77 17.79 -1.24 -14.42
N SER A 78 16.55 -0.80 -14.59
CA SER A 78 16.23 0.57 -15.01
C SER A 78 14.87 0.98 -14.45
N PRO A 79 14.77 2.04 -13.63
CA PRO A 79 13.50 2.53 -13.15
C PRO A 79 12.67 3.12 -14.31
N PRO A 80 11.34 2.98 -14.30
CA PRO A 80 10.48 3.67 -15.26
C PRO A 80 10.60 5.18 -15.12
N ALA A 81 10.36 5.89 -16.22
CA ALA A 81 10.22 7.34 -16.17
C ALA A 81 8.94 7.71 -15.42
N LEU A 82 8.97 8.82 -14.68
CA LEU A 82 7.84 9.31 -13.90
C LEU A 82 7.25 10.56 -14.54
N VAL A 83 5.97 10.51 -14.90
CA VAL A 83 5.20 11.66 -15.41
C VAL A 83 4.23 12.11 -14.32
N ILE A 84 4.39 13.34 -13.82
CA ILE A 84 3.59 13.84 -12.70
C ILE A 84 2.57 14.85 -13.21
N LYS A 85 1.34 14.73 -12.74
CA LYS A 85 0.23 15.66 -12.97
C LYS A 85 -0.33 16.10 -11.63
N ASP A 86 -0.74 17.36 -11.56
CA ASP A 86 -1.33 17.96 -10.36
C ASP A 86 -2.86 17.78 -10.35
N SER A 87 -3.38 17.29 -9.23
CA SER A 87 -4.82 17.21 -8.98
C SER A 87 -5.37 18.36 -8.14
N ALA A 88 -4.54 19.05 -7.36
CA ALA A 88 -4.96 20.00 -6.34
C ALA A 88 -6.06 19.44 -5.39
N CYS A 89 -6.10 18.11 -5.17
CA CYS A 89 -7.22 17.39 -4.54
C CYS A 89 -8.62 17.71 -5.11
N ASP A 90 -8.72 18.19 -6.35
CA ASP A 90 -10.00 18.46 -7.02
C ASP A 90 -10.37 17.29 -7.94
N PRO A 91 -11.61 16.76 -7.86
CA PRO A 91 -12.01 15.59 -8.63
C PRO A 91 -12.03 15.82 -10.15
N LYS A 92 -12.30 17.05 -10.62
CA LYS A 92 -12.30 17.36 -12.06
C LYS A 92 -10.87 17.47 -12.58
N LYS A 93 -9.99 18.12 -11.84
CA LYS A 93 -8.54 18.18 -12.16
C LYS A 93 -7.91 16.79 -12.13
N ALA A 94 -8.26 15.95 -11.16
CA ALA A 94 -7.79 14.56 -11.11
C ALA A 94 -8.24 13.76 -12.36
N ALA A 95 -9.49 13.93 -12.80
CA ALA A 95 -10.00 13.29 -14.01
C ALA A 95 -9.31 13.78 -15.30
N ALA A 96 -9.02 15.09 -15.39
CA ALA A 96 -8.26 15.67 -16.49
C ALA A 96 -6.79 15.16 -16.50
N ALA A 97 -6.15 15.15 -15.33
CA ALA A 97 -4.81 14.60 -15.15
C ALA A 97 -4.73 13.12 -15.57
N ALA A 98 -5.73 12.31 -15.24
CA ALA A 98 -5.82 10.93 -15.70
C ALA A 98 -5.91 10.83 -17.22
N GLN A 99 -6.75 11.67 -17.86
CA GLN A 99 -6.85 11.69 -19.32
C GLN A 99 -5.52 12.07 -19.98
N GLU A 100 -4.82 13.09 -19.47
CA GLU A 100 -3.50 13.48 -19.99
C GLU A 100 -2.46 12.36 -19.88
N LEU A 101 -2.52 11.55 -18.81
CA LEU A 101 -1.64 10.39 -18.64
C LEU A 101 -2.00 9.24 -19.59
N ILE A 102 -3.30 9.01 -19.81
CA ILE A 102 -3.80 8.04 -20.80
C ILE A 102 -3.33 8.44 -22.21
N ASP A 103 -3.49 9.71 -22.56
CA ASP A 103 -3.07 10.25 -23.86
C ASP A 103 -1.54 10.18 -24.04
N ALA A 104 -0.79 10.36 -22.94
CA ALA A 104 0.66 10.16 -22.89
C ALA A 104 1.09 8.68 -22.94
N LYS A 105 0.13 7.74 -22.91
CA LYS A 105 0.35 6.28 -22.98
C LYS A 105 1.26 5.75 -21.88
N VAL A 106 1.06 6.21 -20.65
CA VAL A 106 1.75 5.62 -19.50
C VAL A 106 1.34 4.16 -19.31
N ASP A 107 2.26 3.33 -18.81
CA ASP A 107 2.02 1.90 -18.59
C ASP A 107 1.24 1.62 -17.29
N LEU A 108 1.22 2.57 -16.36
CA LEU A 108 0.54 2.47 -15.07
C LEU A 108 0.25 3.86 -14.52
N ILE A 109 -0.90 4.02 -13.84
CA ILE A 109 -1.25 5.24 -13.11
C ILE A 109 -1.20 4.96 -11.60
N VAL A 110 -0.51 5.80 -10.84
CA VAL A 110 -0.52 5.79 -9.37
C VAL A 110 -1.04 7.13 -8.86
N GLY A 111 -1.90 7.10 -7.83
CA GLY A 111 -2.21 8.32 -7.10
C GLY A 111 -3.62 8.46 -6.61
N ALA A 112 -4.20 9.64 -6.90
CA ALA A 112 -5.48 10.07 -6.38
C ALA A 112 -5.51 10.08 -4.85
N TRP A 113 -4.53 10.79 -4.26
CA TRP A 113 -4.26 10.85 -2.82
C TRP A 113 -5.39 11.44 -1.96
N CYS A 114 -6.27 12.26 -2.54
CA CYS A 114 -7.34 12.94 -1.79
C CYS A 114 -8.73 12.54 -2.25
N VAL A 115 -8.89 12.38 -3.57
CA VAL A 115 -10.16 12.06 -4.21
C VAL A 115 -9.87 11.17 -5.41
N LEU A 116 -10.58 10.04 -5.50
CA LEU A 116 -10.48 9.15 -6.66
C LEU A 116 -11.23 9.69 -7.87
N GLY A 117 -12.37 10.35 -7.65
CA GLY A 117 -13.24 10.81 -8.74
C GLY A 117 -13.52 9.68 -9.75
N THR A 118 -13.29 9.96 -11.03
CA THR A 118 -13.47 8.99 -12.13
C THR A 118 -12.16 8.31 -12.55
N VAL A 119 -11.03 8.61 -11.90
CA VAL A 119 -9.69 8.12 -12.29
C VAL A 119 -9.64 6.59 -12.41
N PRO A 120 -10.13 5.79 -11.43
CA PRO A 120 -10.06 4.33 -11.55
C PRO A 120 -10.87 3.81 -12.75
N ARG A 121 -12.01 4.43 -13.06
CA ARG A 121 -12.84 4.06 -14.21
C ARG A 121 -12.13 4.37 -15.53
N GLN A 122 -11.58 5.58 -15.68
CA GLN A 122 -10.85 6.01 -16.87
C GLN A 122 -9.63 5.12 -17.14
N ALA A 123 -8.85 4.82 -16.10
CA ALA A 123 -7.69 3.93 -16.21
C ALA A 123 -8.10 2.53 -16.68
N ARG A 124 -9.16 1.96 -16.08
CA ARG A 124 -9.70 0.65 -16.46
C ARG A 124 -10.21 0.63 -17.90
N GLU A 125 -10.98 1.64 -18.32
CA GLU A 125 -11.50 1.75 -19.69
C GLU A 125 -10.36 1.87 -20.72
N ALA A 126 -9.23 2.49 -20.35
CA ALA A 126 -8.02 2.55 -21.16
C ALA A 126 -7.14 1.29 -21.06
N GLY A 127 -7.49 0.30 -20.23
CA GLY A 127 -6.67 -0.89 -19.99
C GLY A 127 -5.37 -0.63 -19.23
N ILE A 128 -5.26 0.50 -18.51
CA ILE A 128 -4.08 0.89 -17.75
C ILE A 128 -4.27 0.51 -16.27
N PRO A 129 -3.36 -0.28 -15.67
CA PRO A 129 -3.39 -0.59 -14.25
C PRO A 129 -3.36 0.66 -13.38
N PHE A 130 -4.09 0.62 -12.25
CA PHE A 130 -4.20 1.75 -11.34
C PHE A 130 -3.80 1.38 -9.90
N VAL A 131 -2.99 2.21 -9.23
CA VAL A 131 -2.68 2.10 -7.80
C VAL A 131 -3.24 3.31 -7.06
N SER A 132 -4.25 3.13 -6.21
CA SER A 132 -4.74 4.18 -5.30
C SER A 132 -3.77 4.38 -4.13
N ALA A 133 -3.39 5.64 -3.91
CA ALA A 133 -2.54 6.09 -2.82
C ALA A 133 -3.30 6.67 -1.61
N ASN A 134 -4.60 6.42 -1.55
CA ASN A 134 -5.50 6.94 -0.53
C ASN A 134 -6.11 5.80 0.30
N ALA A 135 -6.64 6.13 1.50
CA ALA A 135 -7.40 5.17 2.30
C ALA A 135 -8.83 5.11 1.77
N GLU A 136 -9.19 3.97 1.21
CA GLU A 136 -10.42 3.83 0.46
C GLU A 136 -11.51 3.05 1.19
N ARG A 137 -12.74 3.44 0.91
CA ARG A 137 -13.96 2.78 1.38
C ARG A 137 -14.61 2.02 0.25
N TYR A 138 -14.14 0.80 -0.02
CA TYR A 138 -14.74 -0.06 -1.02
C TYR A 138 -15.31 -1.34 -0.41
N ALA A 139 -16.31 -1.90 -1.09
CA ALA A 139 -16.74 -3.27 -0.84
C ALA A 139 -15.73 -4.28 -1.40
N SER A 140 -15.19 -3.98 -2.59
CA SER A 140 -14.04 -4.63 -3.24
C SER A 140 -13.35 -3.60 -4.13
N PRO A 141 -12.01 -3.62 -4.27
CA PRO A 141 -11.30 -2.79 -5.25
C PRO A 141 -11.81 -3.08 -6.67
N PRO A 142 -11.99 -2.05 -7.53
CA PRO A 142 -12.24 -2.28 -8.95
C PRO A 142 -11.20 -3.22 -9.57
N GLU A 143 -11.62 -4.11 -10.47
CA GLU A 143 -10.70 -4.98 -11.20
C GLU A 143 -9.60 -4.16 -11.89
N GLY A 144 -8.35 -4.61 -11.78
CA GLY A 144 -7.17 -3.90 -12.30
C GLY A 144 -6.69 -2.74 -11.43
N SER A 145 -7.27 -2.54 -10.23
CA SER A 145 -6.81 -1.57 -9.25
C SER A 145 -6.19 -2.20 -8.00
N LEU A 146 -5.14 -1.58 -7.50
CA LEU A 146 -4.50 -1.86 -6.21
C LEU A 146 -4.75 -0.70 -5.25
N GLN A 147 -4.91 -0.96 -3.96
CA GLN A 147 -5.20 0.08 -2.96
C GLN A 147 -4.29 -0.04 -1.74
N LEU A 148 -3.59 1.04 -1.39
CA LEU A 148 -2.68 1.03 -0.23
C LEU A 148 -3.39 0.87 1.12
N GLY A 149 -4.63 1.36 1.24
CA GLY A 149 -5.42 1.23 2.48
C GLY A 149 -6.86 0.84 2.15
N SER A 150 -7.16 -0.46 2.13
CA SER A 150 -8.52 -0.95 1.92
C SER A 150 -9.26 -1.06 3.24
N ILE A 151 -10.29 -0.23 3.41
CA ILE A 151 -11.19 -0.25 4.56
C ILE A 151 -12.60 -0.61 4.07
N PRO A 152 -13.30 -1.60 4.68
CA PRO A 152 -14.67 -1.90 4.29
C PRO A 152 -15.57 -0.68 4.43
N ILE A 153 -16.44 -0.48 3.43
CA ILE A 153 -17.22 0.75 3.25
C ILE A 153 -17.96 1.25 4.51
N ASN A 154 -18.47 0.34 5.34
CA ASN A 154 -19.26 0.66 6.53
C ASN A 154 -18.51 0.46 7.85
N LEU A 155 -17.24 0.03 7.82
CA LEU A 155 -16.55 -0.38 9.03
C LEU A 155 -16.40 0.77 10.02
N ALA A 156 -15.82 1.89 9.57
CA ALA A 156 -15.59 3.04 10.44
C ALA A 156 -16.90 3.64 10.98
N ASN A 157 -17.94 3.70 10.15
CA ASN A 157 -19.26 4.17 10.57
C ASN A 157 -19.89 3.24 11.63
N THR A 158 -19.73 1.92 11.48
CA THR A 158 -20.22 0.92 12.43
C THR A 158 -19.50 1.04 13.78
N ILE A 159 -18.18 1.17 13.77
CA ILE A 159 -17.39 1.35 15.00
C ILE A 159 -17.78 2.67 15.68
N ALA A 160 -17.85 3.78 14.93
CA ALA A 160 -18.23 5.09 15.47
C ALA A 160 -19.64 5.07 16.08
N ALA A 161 -20.61 4.44 15.41
CA ALA A 161 -21.98 4.31 15.93
C ALA A 161 -21.99 3.52 17.26
N ARG A 162 -21.22 2.42 17.34
CA ARG A 162 -21.12 1.65 18.58
C ARG A 162 -20.48 2.47 19.70
N LEU A 163 -19.36 3.16 19.44
CA LEU A 163 -18.71 4.04 20.42
C LEU A 163 -19.65 5.13 20.92
N ARG A 164 -20.40 5.79 20.03
CA ARG A 164 -21.42 6.79 20.43
C ARG A 164 -22.49 6.18 21.35
N SER A 165 -23.03 5.02 20.98
CA SER A 165 -24.14 4.41 21.71
C SER A 165 -23.75 3.75 23.04
N GLN A 166 -22.53 3.23 23.17
CA GLN A 166 -22.11 2.45 24.33
C GLN A 166 -21.17 3.21 25.26
N VAL A 167 -20.37 4.12 24.71
CA VAL A 167 -19.30 4.84 25.42
C VAL A 167 -19.65 6.32 25.63
N GLY A 168 -20.68 6.83 24.96
CA GLY A 168 -21.17 8.20 25.14
C GLY A 168 -20.31 9.28 24.47
N LEU A 169 -19.32 8.91 23.66
CA LEU A 169 -18.45 9.86 22.94
C LEU A 169 -19.07 10.28 21.61
N ARG A 170 -19.04 11.57 21.26
CA ARG A 170 -19.25 12.03 19.88
C ARG A 170 -18.00 11.70 19.09
N VAL A 171 -18.04 10.54 18.45
CA VAL A 171 -16.97 10.08 17.55
C VAL A 171 -17.27 10.56 16.13
N THR A 172 -16.29 10.99 15.35
CA THR A 172 -16.42 11.09 13.88
C THR A 172 -15.70 9.95 13.19
N ALA A 173 -16.29 9.43 12.12
CA ALA A 173 -15.63 8.49 11.21
C ALA A 173 -15.33 9.16 9.86
N THR A 174 -15.56 10.45 9.71
CA THR A 174 -15.41 11.20 8.46
C THR A 174 -14.67 12.49 8.78
N SER A 175 -13.35 12.44 8.69
CA SER A 175 -12.45 13.58 8.97
C SER A 175 -11.33 13.63 7.93
N ALA A 176 -10.52 14.69 7.97
CA ALA A 176 -9.40 14.90 7.04
C ALA A 176 -8.36 13.76 7.07
N CYS A 177 -8.25 13.03 8.18
CA CYS A 177 -7.29 11.92 8.33
C CYS A 177 -7.50 10.77 7.35
N TRP A 178 -8.65 10.70 6.67
CA TRP A 178 -8.85 9.76 5.57
C TRP A 178 -8.03 10.10 4.33
N ILE A 179 -7.67 11.38 4.18
CA ILE A 179 -6.91 11.91 3.06
C ILE A 179 -5.44 12.03 3.40
N ASP A 180 -5.10 12.55 4.58
CA ASP A 180 -3.71 12.87 4.94
C ASP A 180 -3.12 11.98 6.04
N PHE A 181 -3.92 11.09 6.63
CA PHE A 181 -3.54 10.29 7.81
C PHE A 181 -3.12 11.14 9.02
N ASP A 182 -3.45 12.43 9.02
CA ASP A 182 -3.22 13.32 10.15
C ASP A 182 -4.34 13.16 11.16
N ALA A 183 -4.01 12.55 12.30
CA ALA A 183 -4.90 12.11 13.36
C ALA A 183 -5.53 13.25 14.19
N ARG A 184 -6.14 14.26 13.55
CA ARG A 184 -6.81 15.37 14.24
C ARG A 184 -8.28 15.09 14.48
N VAL A 185 -8.73 15.40 15.70
CA VAL A 185 -10.15 15.38 16.07
C VAL A 185 -10.77 16.73 15.70
N PRO A 186 -11.79 16.78 14.81
CA PRO A 186 -12.46 18.02 14.44
C PRO A 186 -13.24 18.62 15.61
N ASP A 187 -13.49 19.93 15.53
CA ASP A 187 -14.31 20.65 16.51
C ASP A 187 -15.70 20.02 16.63
N GLY A 188 -16.20 19.97 17.87
CA GLY A 188 -17.50 19.37 18.18
C GLY A 188 -17.49 17.83 18.26
N PHE A 189 -16.32 17.19 18.18
CA PHE A 189 -16.14 15.76 18.45
C PHE A 189 -15.19 15.52 19.62
N GLU A 190 -15.40 14.43 20.34
CA GLU A 190 -14.48 13.95 21.38
C GLU A 190 -13.45 12.97 20.85
N ALA A 191 -13.73 12.35 19.70
CA ALA A 191 -12.83 11.39 19.10
C ALA A 191 -13.00 11.32 17.59
N ALA A 192 -11.95 10.90 16.89
CA ALA A 192 -11.97 10.57 15.48
C ALA A 192 -11.48 9.14 15.25
N LEU A 193 -12.12 8.45 14.31
CA LEU A 193 -11.67 7.18 13.76
C LEU A 193 -10.96 7.44 12.44
N CYS A 194 -9.66 7.19 12.45
CA CYS A 194 -8.76 7.41 11.33
C CYS A 194 -8.24 6.09 10.79
N PRO A 195 -8.08 5.92 9.47
CA PRO A 195 -7.33 4.80 8.95
C PRO A 195 -5.91 4.81 9.52
N THR A 196 -5.38 3.66 9.88
CA THR A 196 -3.97 3.55 10.26
C THR A 196 -3.10 3.37 9.04
N LEU A 197 -1.86 3.86 9.15
CA LEU A 197 -0.76 3.35 8.36
C LEU A 197 -0.04 2.30 9.19
N ARG A 198 0.17 1.11 8.63
CA ARG A 198 0.94 0.05 9.30
C ARG A 198 2.43 0.28 9.04
N VAL A 199 2.93 1.40 9.56
CA VAL A 199 4.33 1.81 9.37
C VAL A 199 5.26 0.73 9.92
N ASP A 200 6.08 0.19 9.04
CA ASP A 200 7.17 -0.71 9.44
C ASP A 200 8.30 0.15 10.02
N GLY A 201 8.47 0.11 11.34
CA GLY A 201 9.47 0.91 12.04
C GLY A 201 10.92 0.59 11.64
N ALA A 202 11.22 -0.68 11.33
CA ALA A 202 12.56 -1.07 10.90
C ALA A 202 12.86 -0.50 9.51
N ARG A 203 11.91 -0.59 8.58
CA ARG A 203 12.03 0.00 7.25
C ARG A 203 12.04 1.53 7.30
N TRP A 204 11.29 2.12 8.22
CA TRP A 204 11.33 3.56 8.45
C TRP A 204 12.74 4.01 8.83
N ASP A 205 13.35 3.34 9.81
CA ASP A 205 14.69 3.66 10.29
C ASP A 205 15.77 3.45 9.20
N GLU A 206 15.53 2.54 8.24
CA GLU A 206 16.37 2.36 7.04
C GLU A 206 16.21 3.50 6.01
N ILE A 207 14.98 3.90 5.70
CA ILE A 207 14.67 4.82 4.60
C ILE A 207 14.84 6.29 5.01
N ALA A 208 14.51 6.64 6.26
CA ALA A 208 14.49 8.02 6.73
C ALA A 208 15.86 8.74 6.60
N PRO A 209 17.01 8.11 6.90
CA PRO A 209 18.32 8.73 6.68
C PRO A 209 18.61 9.00 5.19
N ALA A 210 18.26 8.06 4.31
CA ALA A 210 18.47 8.21 2.87
C ALA A 210 17.61 9.35 2.29
N TYR A 211 16.36 9.47 2.72
CA TYR A 211 15.50 10.60 2.38
C TYR A 211 16.09 11.93 2.87
N SER A 212 16.50 11.98 4.13
CA SER A 212 17.02 13.20 4.75
C SER A 212 18.32 13.66 4.08
N ALA A 213 19.18 12.72 3.71
CA ALA A 213 20.40 13.00 2.96
C ALA A 213 20.11 13.54 1.55
N ALA A 214 19.12 12.96 0.85
CA ALA A 214 18.78 13.34 -0.52
C ALA A 214 18.06 14.70 -0.63
N TYR A 215 17.13 14.99 0.29
CA TYR A 215 16.24 16.15 0.17
C TYR A 215 16.46 17.23 1.23
N ARG A 216 17.38 17.01 2.17
CA ARG A 216 17.66 17.94 3.28
C ARG A 216 16.42 18.29 4.12
N LYS A 217 15.50 17.33 4.24
CA LYS A 217 14.23 17.46 4.97
C LYS A 217 13.99 16.17 5.79
N PRO A 218 13.34 16.25 6.96
CA PRO A 218 12.97 15.05 7.70
C PRO A 218 12.02 14.18 6.88
N PHE A 219 12.13 12.86 7.06
CA PHE A 219 11.20 11.93 6.43
C PHE A 219 9.83 12.04 7.10
N SER A 220 8.83 12.47 6.35
CA SER A 220 7.46 12.70 6.84
C SER A 220 6.52 11.56 6.45
N ILE A 221 5.32 11.54 7.05
CA ILE A 221 4.25 10.64 6.61
C ILE A 221 3.87 10.87 5.15
N SER A 222 3.83 12.13 4.68
CA SER A 222 3.56 12.45 3.27
C SER A 222 4.59 11.81 2.34
N ALA A 223 5.88 11.89 2.71
CA ALA A 223 6.95 11.25 1.96
C ALA A 223 6.85 9.73 2.03
N ALA A 224 6.55 9.16 3.19
CA ALA A 224 6.36 7.72 3.35
C ALA A 224 5.20 7.19 2.52
N ARG A 225 4.11 7.96 2.38
CA ARG A 225 2.98 7.65 1.49
C ARG A 225 3.39 7.65 0.02
N GLY A 226 4.10 8.68 -0.41
CA GLY A 226 4.66 8.72 -1.77
C GLY A 226 5.58 7.54 -2.05
N TYR A 227 6.46 7.22 -1.10
CA TYR A 227 7.38 6.09 -1.19
C TYR A 227 6.64 4.75 -1.31
N ALA A 228 5.73 4.45 -0.37
CA ALA A 228 4.95 3.20 -0.38
C ALA A 228 4.05 3.07 -1.61
N ALA A 229 3.41 4.15 -2.06
CA ALA A 229 2.62 4.17 -3.29
C ALA A 229 3.46 3.77 -4.51
N MET A 230 4.67 4.32 -4.60
CA MET A 230 5.58 4.00 -5.69
C MET A 230 6.14 2.57 -5.59
N GLN A 231 6.37 2.04 -4.39
CA GLN A 231 6.75 0.63 -4.22
C GLN A 231 5.68 -0.31 -4.79
N ALA A 232 4.41 -0.06 -4.45
CA ALA A 232 3.27 -0.79 -4.99
C ALA A 232 3.17 -0.63 -6.52
N ALA A 233 3.35 0.59 -7.02
CA ALA A 233 3.34 0.89 -8.45
C ALA A 233 4.46 0.16 -9.21
N LEU A 234 5.68 0.09 -8.67
CA LEU A 234 6.82 -0.57 -9.30
C LEU A 234 6.65 -2.08 -9.41
N VAL A 235 6.07 -2.71 -8.38
CA VAL A 235 5.72 -4.13 -8.42
C VAL A 235 4.62 -4.38 -9.46
N ALA A 236 3.54 -3.59 -9.44
CA ALA A 236 2.45 -3.70 -10.42
C ALA A 236 2.93 -3.45 -11.86
N PHE A 237 3.83 -2.48 -12.06
CA PHE A 237 4.45 -2.18 -13.35
C PHE A 237 5.29 -3.35 -13.86
N LYS A 238 6.13 -3.95 -13.01
CA LYS A 238 6.93 -5.14 -13.36
C LYS A 238 6.03 -6.31 -13.76
N GLN A 239 4.92 -6.51 -13.04
CA GLN A 239 3.95 -7.57 -13.34
C GLN A 239 3.28 -7.33 -14.70
N ALA A 240 2.76 -6.12 -14.95
CA ALA A 240 2.10 -5.76 -16.21
C ALA A 240 3.02 -5.99 -17.42
N ARG A 241 4.30 -5.60 -17.32
CA ARG A 241 5.28 -5.77 -18.42
C ARG A 241 5.76 -7.20 -18.60
N SER A 242 5.62 -8.06 -17.60
CA SER A 242 5.98 -9.48 -17.71
C SER A 242 4.97 -10.31 -18.53
N GLY A 243 3.92 -9.68 -19.09
CA GLY A 243 2.89 -10.36 -19.91
C GLY A 243 2.10 -11.41 -19.14
N THR A 244 2.24 -11.41 -17.82
CA THR A 244 1.52 -12.34 -16.96
C THR A 244 0.16 -11.74 -16.66
N ARG A 245 -0.87 -12.58 -16.71
CA ARG A 245 -2.29 -12.24 -16.57
C ARG A 245 -2.56 -11.20 -15.45
N PRO A 246 -3.65 -10.42 -15.55
CA PRO A 246 -3.98 -9.34 -14.62
C PRO A 246 -3.77 -9.72 -13.15
N VAL A 247 -3.36 -8.71 -12.37
CA VAL A 247 -2.93 -8.74 -10.96
C VAL A 247 -3.79 -9.64 -10.05
N SER A 248 -5.05 -9.88 -10.40
CA SER A 248 -6.00 -10.76 -9.70
C SER A 248 -5.76 -12.28 -9.84
N THR A 249 -4.88 -12.74 -10.73
CA THR A 249 -4.85 -14.17 -11.16
C THR A 249 -3.59 -14.98 -10.84
N ARG A 250 -2.50 -14.38 -10.33
CA ARG A 250 -1.30 -15.13 -9.91
C ARG A 250 -1.42 -15.52 -8.43
N SER A 251 -1.19 -16.80 -8.10
CA SER A 251 -1.44 -17.38 -6.77
C SER A 251 -0.31 -17.21 -5.75
N GLU A 252 0.88 -16.79 -6.18
CA GLU A 252 2.11 -16.85 -5.37
C GLU A 252 2.53 -15.52 -4.73
N ASP A 253 2.24 -14.37 -5.36
CA ASP A 253 2.47 -13.06 -4.76
C ASP A 253 1.14 -12.51 -4.21
N LYS A 254 0.82 -12.82 -2.95
CA LYS A 254 -0.44 -12.38 -2.32
C LYS A 254 -0.39 -10.94 -1.80
N ASP A 255 0.80 -10.48 -1.41
CA ASP A 255 1.03 -9.23 -0.71
C ASP A 255 2.24 -8.49 -1.32
N ILE A 256 2.19 -7.16 -1.31
CA ILE A 256 3.33 -6.28 -1.60
C ILE A 256 3.77 -5.64 -0.29
N ASP A 257 5.01 -5.91 0.12
CA ASP A 257 5.59 -5.26 1.30
C ASP A 257 5.98 -3.82 0.98
N THR A 258 5.25 -2.86 1.54
CA THR A 258 5.59 -1.44 1.48
C THR A 258 6.04 -0.91 2.84
N LEU A 259 6.64 0.29 2.86
CA LEU A 259 6.97 0.99 4.11
C LEU A 259 5.73 1.18 5.02
N LEU A 260 4.54 1.30 4.42
CA LEU A 260 3.28 1.49 5.15
C LEU A 260 2.53 0.17 5.38
N GLY A 261 3.25 -0.94 5.29
CA GLY A 261 2.78 -2.29 5.53
C GLY A 261 2.46 -3.06 4.26
N ARG A 262 1.81 -4.21 4.45
CA ARG A 262 1.46 -5.13 3.37
C ARG A 262 0.23 -4.65 2.61
N VAL A 263 0.40 -4.48 1.31
CA VAL A 263 -0.66 -4.15 0.36
C VAL A 263 -1.11 -5.44 -0.31
N ARG A 264 -2.35 -5.86 -0.06
CA ARG A 264 -2.86 -7.14 -0.56
C ARG A 264 -3.31 -7.01 -2.01
N LEU A 265 -2.92 -7.97 -2.84
CA LEU A 265 -3.28 -8.03 -4.27
C LEU A 265 -4.65 -8.70 -4.51
N ARG A 266 -5.23 -9.34 -3.50
CA ARG A 266 -6.54 -10.03 -3.54
C ARG A 266 -7.48 -9.65 -2.40
N ASP A 267 -8.78 -9.83 -2.66
CA ASP A 267 -9.95 -9.73 -1.76
C ASP A 267 -9.92 -10.76 -0.59
N GLU A 268 -8.84 -10.85 0.19
CA GLU A 268 -8.91 -11.54 1.47
C GLU A 268 -9.66 -10.66 2.48
N ARG A 269 -10.89 -11.11 2.81
CA ARG A 269 -11.97 -10.38 3.49
C ARG A 269 -11.68 -9.94 4.93
N ALA A 270 -10.62 -10.43 5.57
CA ALA A 270 -10.35 -10.12 6.97
C ALA A 270 -9.63 -8.77 7.08
N THR A 271 -10.37 -7.73 7.48
CA THR A 271 -9.82 -6.43 7.84
C THR A 271 -8.86 -6.59 9.02
N PRO A 272 -7.60 -6.14 8.93
CA PRO A 272 -6.68 -6.17 10.07
C PRO A 272 -7.26 -5.53 11.33
N ASP A 273 -6.96 -6.10 12.51
CA ASP A 273 -7.49 -5.63 13.80
C ASP A 273 -7.09 -4.19 14.16
N ASP A 274 -6.05 -3.68 13.53
CA ASP A 274 -5.49 -2.34 13.72
C ASP A 274 -5.77 -1.41 12.54
N SER A 275 -6.71 -1.73 11.64
CA SER A 275 -6.99 -0.94 10.42
C SER A 275 -7.47 0.49 10.70
N MET A 276 -7.97 0.73 11.91
CA MET A 276 -8.44 2.03 12.37
C MET A 276 -7.73 2.45 13.65
N LEU A 277 -7.50 3.74 13.82
CA LEU A 277 -7.00 4.39 15.03
C LEU A 277 -8.12 5.23 15.61
N LEU A 278 -8.48 4.96 16.86
CA LEU A 278 -9.30 5.85 17.65
C LEU A 278 -8.40 6.87 18.34
N VAL A 279 -8.60 8.14 18.01
CA VAL A 279 -7.86 9.29 18.54
C VAL A 279 -8.81 10.15 19.33
N PHE A 280 -8.38 10.64 20.48
CA PHE A 280 -9.21 11.47 21.36
C PHE A 280 -8.85 12.94 21.26
N ALA A 281 -9.85 13.79 21.47
CA ALA A 281 -9.63 15.20 21.74
C ALA A 281 -8.82 15.37 23.05
N PRO A 282 -8.07 16.47 23.21
CA PRO A 282 -7.28 16.71 24.43
C PRO A 282 -8.11 16.75 25.72
N LYS A 283 -9.41 17.05 25.61
CA LYS A 283 -10.34 17.10 26.74
C LYS A 283 -11.52 16.20 26.44
N LEU A 284 -11.71 15.18 27.28
CA LEU A 284 -12.87 14.31 27.25
C LEU A 284 -13.98 14.88 28.17
N PRO A 285 -15.26 14.64 27.83
CA PRO A 285 -16.39 15.07 28.62
C PRO A 285 -16.51 14.21 29.87
N ARG A 286 -17.28 14.69 30.83
CA ARG A 286 -17.71 13.87 31.95
C ARG A 286 -18.76 12.87 31.46
N LEU A 287 -18.42 11.59 31.45
CA LEU A 287 -19.31 10.51 31.06
C LEU A 287 -20.26 10.13 32.21
N ALA A 288 -21.45 9.62 31.87
CA ALA A 288 -22.32 9.02 32.87
C ALA A 288 -21.69 7.71 33.41
N ALA A 289 -22.09 7.27 34.61
CA ALA A 289 -21.45 6.12 35.27
C ALA A 289 -21.44 4.84 34.41
N ARG A 290 -22.50 4.60 33.63
CA ARG A 290 -22.58 3.47 32.70
C ARG A 290 -21.57 3.60 31.55
N GLU A 291 -21.53 4.75 30.91
CA GLU A 291 -20.65 5.06 29.78
C GLU A 291 -19.18 5.08 30.21
N ALA A 292 -18.88 5.60 31.40
CA ALA A 292 -17.54 5.59 31.98
C ALA A 292 -17.01 4.16 32.18
N ARG A 293 -17.86 3.22 32.63
CA ARG A 293 -17.49 1.79 32.73
C ARG A 293 -17.22 1.17 31.36
N ALA A 294 -18.08 1.46 30.37
CA ALA A 294 -17.88 0.98 29.00
C ALA A 294 -16.62 1.58 28.34
N PHE A 295 -16.32 2.86 28.62
CA PHE A 295 -15.09 3.53 28.19
C PHE A 295 -13.86 2.85 28.79
N ASP A 296 -13.86 2.57 30.10
CA ASP A 296 -12.75 1.89 30.78
C ASP A 296 -12.55 0.45 30.28
N GLU A 297 -13.64 -0.29 30.05
CA GLU A 297 -13.59 -1.63 29.45
C GLU A 297 -12.99 -1.60 28.03
N MET A 298 -13.46 -0.67 27.18
CA MET A 298 -12.90 -0.45 25.84
C MET A 298 -11.42 -0.08 25.93
N MET A 299 -11.11 0.88 26.80
CA MET A 299 -9.81 1.22 27.39
C MET A 299 -8.84 0.06 27.46
N LYS A 300 -9.15 -0.81 28.41
CA LYS A 300 -8.35 -1.95 28.81
C LYS A 300 -8.29 -2.99 27.71
N SER A 301 -9.42 -3.30 27.09
CA SER A 301 -9.46 -4.30 26.00
C SER A 301 -8.57 -3.95 24.81
N LYS A 302 -8.24 -2.66 24.64
CA LYS A 302 -7.35 -2.11 23.61
C LYS A 302 -5.92 -1.85 24.11
N GLY A 303 -5.56 -2.38 25.28
CA GLY A 303 -4.21 -2.32 25.83
C GLY A 303 -3.90 -1.06 26.64
N CYS A 304 -4.87 -0.20 26.91
CA CYS A 304 -4.64 1.06 27.61
C CYS A 304 -5.08 0.98 29.09
N GLY A 305 -4.34 1.65 29.97
CA GLY A 305 -4.74 1.81 31.39
C GLY A 305 -4.51 0.58 32.27
N CYS A 306 -3.74 -0.40 31.79
CA CYS A 306 -3.32 -1.55 32.59
C CYS A 306 -1.94 -1.31 33.24
N PRO A 307 -1.68 -1.88 34.43
CA PRO A 307 -0.38 -1.83 35.06
C PRO A 307 0.70 -2.43 34.14
N GLN A 308 1.91 -1.85 34.18
CA GLN A 308 3.05 -2.39 33.42
C GLN A 308 3.31 -3.85 33.79
N GLY A 309 3.52 -4.69 32.77
CA GLY A 309 3.75 -6.13 32.96
C GLY A 309 2.49 -6.97 33.19
N VAL A 310 1.29 -6.36 33.16
CA VAL A 310 0.01 -7.07 33.29
C VAL A 310 -0.77 -7.01 31.99
N ASN A 311 -1.22 -8.17 31.50
CA ASN A 311 -2.10 -8.25 30.33
C ASN A 311 -3.46 -7.65 30.67
N CYS A 312 -3.94 -6.76 29.81
CA CYS A 312 -5.29 -6.22 29.97
C CYS A 312 -6.37 -7.30 29.78
N PRO A 313 -7.47 -7.21 30.55
CA PRO A 313 -8.60 -8.12 30.35
C PRO A 313 -9.21 -7.94 28.94
N PRO A 314 -9.53 -9.03 28.24
CA PRO A 314 -10.23 -8.95 26.96
C PRO A 314 -11.69 -8.51 27.16
N SER A 315 -12.28 -7.96 26.11
CA SER A 315 -13.70 -7.67 26.03
C SER A 315 -14.29 -8.38 24.83
N ALA A 316 -15.38 -9.13 25.05
CA ALA A 316 -16.16 -9.72 23.95
C ALA A 316 -16.73 -8.66 23.00
N THR A 317 -16.95 -7.44 23.50
CA THR A 317 -17.52 -6.33 22.74
C THR A 317 -16.47 -5.60 21.90
N TRP A 318 -15.30 -5.36 22.49
CA TRP A 318 -14.32 -4.41 21.97
C TRP A 318 -13.07 -5.07 21.38
N SER A 319 -12.60 -6.19 21.93
CA SER A 319 -11.32 -6.78 21.52
C SER A 319 -11.30 -7.17 20.05
N ALA A 320 -12.39 -7.76 19.54
CA ALA A 320 -12.49 -8.20 18.13
C ALA A 320 -12.82 -7.07 17.13
N MET A 321 -13.07 -5.84 17.60
CA MET A 321 -13.34 -4.74 16.67
C MET A 321 -12.02 -4.23 16.05
N PRO A 322 -11.95 -4.00 14.73
CA PRO A 322 -10.70 -3.68 14.04
C PRO A 322 -10.30 -2.21 14.19
N PHE A 323 -10.07 -1.77 15.43
CA PHE A 323 -9.44 -0.51 15.74
C PHE A 323 -8.45 -0.64 16.91
N ALA A 324 -7.42 0.17 16.87
CA ALA A 324 -6.48 0.41 17.95
C ALA A 324 -6.79 1.75 18.64
N VAL A 325 -6.32 1.90 19.88
CA VAL A 325 -6.39 3.14 20.64
C VAL A 325 -4.98 3.67 20.85
N GLN A 326 -4.78 4.97 20.66
CA GLN A 326 -3.51 5.60 21.03
C GLN A 326 -3.43 5.72 22.55
N CYS A 327 -2.90 4.69 23.22
CA CYS A 327 -2.65 4.76 24.66
C CYS A 327 -1.58 5.82 24.95
N SER A 328 -1.80 6.67 25.95
CA SER A 328 -0.78 7.54 26.49
C SER A 328 0.32 6.70 27.17
N GLY A 329 1.31 6.21 26.40
CA GLY A 329 2.49 5.52 26.92
C GLY A 329 3.06 4.31 26.13
N ALA A 330 2.41 3.79 25.08
CA ALA A 330 2.95 2.68 24.27
C ALA A 330 4.02 3.16 23.26
N PRO A 331 4.98 2.33 22.80
CA PRO A 331 6.11 2.78 22.00
C PRO A 331 5.61 3.28 20.64
N VAL A 332 5.82 4.58 20.46
CA VAL A 332 5.17 5.33 19.41
C VAL A 332 6.06 5.36 18.18
N VAL A 333 5.72 4.57 17.17
CA VAL A 333 6.25 4.84 15.82
C VAL A 333 5.79 6.26 15.42
N LEU A 334 4.56 6.67 15.77
CA LEU A 334 4.05 8.04 15.55
C LEU A 334 4.82 9.18 16.30
N ARG A 335 5.34 9.02 17.53
CA ARG A 335 6.16 10.07 18.20
C ARG A 335 7.57 10.14 17.64
N LYS A 336 8.15 9.01 17.21
CA LYS A 336 9.43 9.04 16.48
C LYS A 336 9.31 9.80 15.16
N MET A 337 8.10 9.86 14.58
CA MET A 337 7.82 10.52 13.30
C MET A 337 7.53 12.03 13.41
N GLY A 338 7.67 12.64 14.59
CA GLY A 338 7.51 14.09 14.75
C GLY A 338 6.11 14.63 14.42
N VAL A 339 5.11 13.74 14.33
CA VAL A 339 3.70 14.11 14.19
C VAL A 339 3.15 14.29 15.61
N PRO A 340 2.65 15.49 15.96
CA PRO A 340 2.18 15.81 17.32
C PRO A 340 1.07 14.88 17.82
#